data_AF-A0A6B1GTK7-F1
#
_entry.id   AF-A0A6B1GTK7-F1
#
_cell.length_a   1.000
_cell.length_b   1.000
_cell.length_c   1.000
_cell.angle_alpha   90.00
_cell.angle_beta   90.00
_cell.angle_gamma   90.00
#
_symmetry.space_group_name_H-M   'P 1'
#
loop_
_entity.id
_entity.type
_entity.pdbx_description
1 polymer ?
#
loop_
_entity_poly.entity_id
_entity_poly.type
_entity_poly.pdbx_seq_one_letter_code
_entity_poly.pdbx_strand_id
1 'polypeptide(L)'
;MITEVDSATRTGTERPRFIGRTSTGSVPARYRTHPLHLTATSNRPNPARLQEPQMKRQPHHFAFFLGVLLLATATTEAQDLKTEFLGSQQGFSHIARTTANGVTTIRISGQVGMADGADAPAATLAEQAEIAFSNLVKRVEQAGASAEDIVKTTVFIKDIDPEKVQTVGRAQAKVLQLDPPRAATWVGVTGLVFPSLLIEVEATAVVAAE
;
A
#
# COMPACT_ATOMS: atom_id res chain seq x y z
N MET A 1 19.94 66.98 23.23
CA MET A 1 20.28 65.96 22.21
C MET A 1 18.99 65.46 21.60
N ILE A 2 18.53 66.12 20.54
CA ILE A 2 17.39 65.75 19.71
C ILE A 2 17.77 66.13 18.29
N THR A 3 17.89 65.12 17.43
CA THR A 3 18.00 65.12 15.96
C THR A 3 18.05 63.62 15.61
N GLU A 4 17.37 63.05 14.64
CA GLU A 4 16.41 63.50 13.64
C GLU A 4 15.83 62.20 13.06
N VAL A 5 14.57 62.25 12.62
CA VAL A 5 13.88 61.15 11.96
C VAL A 5 14.15 61.31 10.47
N ASP A 6 14.59 60.28 9.77
CA ASP A 6 14.43 60.24 8.31
C ASP A 6 13.94 58.88 7.82
N SER A 7 13.00 58.99 6.90
CA SER A 7 12.13 57.97 6.34
C SER A 7 12.39 57.90 4.84
N ALA A 8 12.67 56.73 4.29
CA ALA A 8 12.61 56.53 2.85
C ALA A 8 12.15 55.12 2.48
N THR A 9 10.91 55.07 2.01
CA THR A 9 10.26 54.00 1.27
C THR A 9 10.77 53.98 -0.18
N ARG A 10 11.18 52.82 -0.71
CA ARG A 10 11.12 52.51 -2.16
C ARG A 10 11.25 50.99 -2.38
N THR A 11 10.12 50.27 -2.47
CA THR A 11 9.59 49.67 -3.71
C THR A 11 10.64 49.21 -4.73
N GLY A 12 10.79 47.89 -4.85
CA GLY A 12 11.64 47.24 -5.85
C GLY A 12 11.25 45.78 -6.01
N THR A 13 10.14 45.53 -6.70
CA THR A 13 9.77 44.21 -7.24
C THR A 13 10.70 43.84 -8.40
N GLU A 14 11.56 42.84 -8.22
CA GLU A 14 12.19 42.15 -9.34
C GLU A 14 11.80 40.66 -9.33
N ARG A 15 11.05 40.28 -10.36
CA ARG A 15 10.74 38.88 -10.69
C ARG A 15 11.93 38.30 -11.48
N PRO A 16 12.45 37.11 -11.13
CA PRO A 16 13.47 36.47 -11.96
C PRO A 16 12.88 36.00 -13.29
N ARG A 17 13.60 36.31 -14.38
CA ARG A 17 13.23 36.01 -15.77
C ARG A 17 13.28 34.50 -16.04
N PHE A 18 12.19 33.97 -16.58
CA PHE A 18 12.06 32.60 -17.05
C PHE A 18 12.75 32.49 -18.42
N ILE A 19 13.93 31.85 -18.49
CA ILE A 19 14.58 31.51 -19.75
C ILE A 19 14.01 30.18 -20.22
N GLY A 20 13.17 30.25 -21.25
CA GLY A 20 12.63 29.09 -21.94
C GLY A 20 13.73 28.33 -22.67
N ARG A 21 13.79 27.02 -22.45
CA ARG A 21 14.51 26.08 -23.30
C ARG A 21 13.54 24.99 -23.70
N THR A 22 13.02 25.10 -24.92
CA THR A 22 12.27 24.04 -25.60
C THR A 22 13.26 22.96 -26.01
N SER A 23 13.25 21.80 -25.33
CA SER A 23 13.84 20.58 -25.89
C SER A 23 12.71 19.67 -26.38
N THR A 24 12.57 19.64 -27.70
CA THR A 24 11.87 18.59 -28.44
C THR A 24 12.64 17.29 -28.27
N GLY A 25 12.27 16.48 -27.28
CA GLY A 25 12.73 15.12 -27.10
C GLY A 25 11.72 14.15 -27.70
N SER A 26 12.10 13.51 -28.81
CA SER A 26 11.32 12.54 -29.56
C SER A 26 10.93 11.31 -28.73
N VAL A 27 9.64 10.98 -28.75
CA VAL A 27 9.12 9.68 -28.30
C VAL A 27 9.43 8.63 -29.38
N PRO A 28 10.18 7.54 -29.11
CA PRO A 28 10.25 6.44 -30.04
C PRO A 28 8.99 5.56 -29.91
N ALA A 29 8.12 5.66 -30.89
CA ALA A 29 7.12 4.63 -31.18
C ALA A 29 7.82 3.39 -31.74
N ARG A 30 7.44 2.19 -31.27
CA ARG A 30 7.33 0.92 -32.03
C ARG A 30 7.12 -0.26 -31.06
N TYR A 31 5.87 -0.53 -30.67
CA TYR A 31 5.44 -1.91 -30.41
C TYR A 31 4.94 -2.47 -31.74
N ARG A 32 5.74 -3.36 -32.33
CA ARG A 32 5.41 -4.05 -33.58
C ARG A 32 4.51 -5.23 -33.22
N THR A 33 3.24 -5.18 -33.62
CA THR A 33 2.35 -6.34 -33.57
C THR A 33 2.80 -7.34 -34.65
N HIS A 34 3.20 -8.53 -34.24
CA HIS A 34 3.38 -9.65 -35.15
C HIS A 34 2.03 -10.37 -35.33
N PRO A 35 1.49 -10.49 -36.55
CA PRO A 35 0.40 -11.41 -36.80
C PRO A 35 0.94 -12.84 -36.76
N LEU A 36 0.37 -13.69 -35.89
CA LEU A 36 0.58 -15.14 -35.95
C LEU A 36 -0.12 -15.67 -37.20
N HIS A 37 0.67 -15.98 -38.23
CA HIS A 37 0.19 -16.64 -39.43
C HIS A 37 0.09 -18.14 -39.15
N LEU A 38 -1.14 -18.63 -38.95
CA LEU A 38 -1.44 -20.05 -38.83
C LEU A 38 -1.40 -20.68 -40.22
N THR A 39 -0.29 -21.32 -40.60
CA THR A 39 -0.25 -22.17 -41.80
C THR A 39 -0.61 -23.61 -41.42
N ALA A 40 -1.84 -23.99 -41.72
CA ALA A 40 -2.28 -25.38 -41.76
C ALA A 40 -1.60 -26.09 -42.96
N THR A 41 -0.73 -27.06 -42.69
CA THR A 41 -0.30 -28.03 -43.69
C THR A 41 -1.12 -29.30 -43.54
N SER A 42 -2.05 -29.50 -44.48
CA SER A 42 -2.82 -30.72 -44.61
C SER A 42 -1.89 -31.86 -45.04
N ASN A 43 -1.72 -32.88 -44.21
CA ASN A 43 -1.14 -34.14 -44.64
C ASN A 43 -2.24 -35.21 -44.59
N ARG A 44 -2.86 -35.48 -45.74
CA ARG A 44 -3.79 -36.61 -45.91
C ARG A 44 -2.96 -37.89 -46.16
N PRO A 45 -3.33 -39.03 -45.56
CA PRO A 45 -2.60 -40.29 -45.67
C PRO A 45 -2.83 -40.99 -47.02
N ASN A 46 -1.79 -41.68 -47.52
CA ASN A 46 -1.83 -42.56 -48.69
C ASN A 46 -2.26 -44.00 -48.26
N PRO A 47 -3.27 -44.63 -48.90
CA PRO A 47 -3.78 -45.93 -48.48
C PRO A 47 -3.06 -47.07 -49.21
N ALA A 48 -2.36 -47.94 -48.47
CA ALA A 48 -1.95 -49.23 -49.01
C ALA A 48 -1.75 -50.28 -47.92
N ARG A 49 -2.54 -51.35 -48.07
CA ARG A 49 -2.34 -52.73 -47.57
C ARG A 49 -2.63 -53.00 -46.10
N LEU A 50 -3.89 -53.37 -45.88
CA LEU A 50 -4.33 -54.22 -44.77
C LEU A 50 -3.52 -55.54 -44.81
N GLN A 51 -2.64 -55.72 -43.85
CA GLN A 51 -2.18 -57.04 -43.42
C GLN A 51 -2.74 -57.23 -42.01
N GLU A 52 -3.78 -58.06 -41.92
CA GLU A 52 -4.36 -58.46 -40.64
C GLU A 52 -3.33 -59.25 -39.83
N PRO A 53 -2.90 -58.77 -38.64
CA PRO A 53 -2.13 -59.58 -37.74
C PRO A 53 -3.07 -60.54 -37.01
N GLN A 54 -2.81 -61.83 -37.17
CA GLN A 54 -3.48 -62.95 -36.52
C GLN A 54 -3.64 -62.73 -35.01
N MET A 55 -4.90 -62.79 -34.54
CA MET A 55 -5.26 -62.75 -33.12
C MET A 55 -4.63 -63.91 -32.35
N LYS A 56 -3.68 -63.61 -31.48
CA LYS A 56 -3.30 -64.50 -30.37
C LYS A 56 -4.25 -64.23 -29.21
N ARG A 57 -5.21 -65.13 -29.00
CA ARG A 57 -6.09 -65.11 -27.82
C ARG A 57 -5.23 -65.27 -26.56
N GLN A 58 -5.11 -64.22 -25.76
CA GLN A 58 -4.63 -64.31 -24.38
C GLN A 58 -5.81 -64.18 -23.41
N PRO A 59 -5.82 -64.98 -22.32
CA PRO A 59 -6.94 -65.04 -21.39
C PRO A 59 -7.06 -63.77 -20.55
N HIS A 60 -8.30 -63.51 -20.15
CA HIS A 60 -8.80 -62.31 -19.51
C HIS A 60 -8.10 -61.98 -18.17
N HIS A 61 -7.47 -60.80 -18.10
CA HIS A 61 -7.40 -60.02 -16.87
C HIS A 61 -8.18 -58.72 -17.10
N PHE A 62 -9.43 -58.77 -16.68
CA PHE A 62 -10.35 -57.64 -16.57
C PHE A 62 -9.80 -56.71 -15.47
N ALA A 63 -8.85 -55.84 -15.82
CA ALA A 63 -8.37 -54.79 -14.94
C ALA A 63 -9.45 -53.71 -14.84
N PHE A 64 -10.35 -53.90 -13.88
CA PHE A 64 -11.34 -52.93 -13.46
C PHE A 64 -10.61 -51.72 -12.86
N PHE A 65 -10.23 -50.75 -13.70
CA PHE A 65 -9.80 -49.43 -13.22
C PHE A 65 -11.02 -48.73 -12.64
N LEU A 66 -11.33 -49.02 -11.38
CA LEU A 66 -12.24 -48.21 -10.57
C LEU A 66 -11.53 -46.88 -10.30
N GLY A 67 -11.64 -45.95 -11.24
CA GLY A 67 -11.29 -44.56 -11.02
C GLY A 67 -12.28 -43.97 -10.02
N VAL A 68 -11.94 -43.99 -8.73
CA VAL A 68 -12.62 -43.20 -7.72
C VAL A 68 -12.27 -41.74 -8.00
N LEU A 69 -13.10 -41.07 -8.80
CA LEU A 69 -13.09 -39.62 -8.88
C LEU A 69 -13.67 -39.11 -7.55
N LEU A 70 -12.79 -38.88 -6.59
CA LEU A 70 -13.14 -38.18 -5.35
C LEU A 70 -13.45 -36.74 -5.74
N LEU A 71 -14.72 -36.45 -6.05
CA LEU A 71 -15.21 -35.08 -6.06
C LEU A 71 -15.08 -34.59 -4.61
N ALA A 72 -13.96 -33.93 -4.29
CA ALA A 72 -13.89 -33.13 -3.09
C ALA A 72 -14.94 -32.04 -3.25
N THR A 73 -16.11 -32.26 -2.64
CA THR A 73 -17.03 -31.17 -2.38
C THR A 73 -16.26 -30.23 -1.46
N ALA A 74 -15.65 -29.18 -2.03
CA ALA A 74 -15.22 -28.05 -1.24
C ALA A 74 -16.50 -27.48 -0.63
N THR A 75 -16.82 -27.94 0.57
CA THR A 75 -17.76 -27.24 1.44
C THR A 75 -17.13 -25.88 1.63
N THR A 76 -17.67 -24.87 0.93
CA THR A 76 -17.45 -23.48 1.28
C THR A 76 -18.07 -23.31 2.66
N GLU A 77 -17.33 -23.67 3.71
CA GLU A 77 -17.62 -23.18 5.05
C GLU A 77 -17.68 -21.66 4.94
N ALA A 78 -18.75 -21.08 5.46
CA ALA A 78 -18.84 -19.64 5.63
C ALA A 78 -17.58 -19.21 6.39
N GLN A 79 -16.70 -18.47 5.72
CA GLN A 79 -15.40 -18.09 6.27
C GLN A 79 -15.63 -17.35 7.58
N ASP A 80 -15.07 -17.87 8.67
CA ASP A 80 -15.21 -17.27 9.99
C ASP A 80 -14.49 -15.91 9.99
N LEU A 81 -15.28 -14.84 9.82
CA LEU A 81 -14.81 -13.48 9.86
C LEU A 81 -14.80 -13.03 11.32
N LYS A 82 -13.62 -13.01 11.92
CA LYS A 82 -13.44 -12.50 13.28
C LYS A 82 -13.01 -11.04 13.24
N THR A 83 -13.65 -10.17 14.02
CA THR A 83 -13.23 -8.77 14.19
C THR A 83 -13.07 -8.42 15.67
N GLU A 84 -11.94 -7.79 16.00
CA GLU A 84 -11.58 -7.35 17.35
C GLU A 84 -11.24 -5.86 17.32
N PHE A 85 -11.70 -5.11 18.32
CA PHE A 85 -11.42 -3.68 18.48
C PHE A 85 -10.57 -3.47 19.73
N LEU A 86 -9.42 -2.81 19.57
CA LEU A 86 -8.46 -2.59 20.66
C LEU A 86 -8.24 -1.10 20.90
N GLY A 87 -7.95 -0.75 22.16
CA GLY A 87 -7.74 0.64 22.57
C GLY A 87 -8.98 1.51 22.35
N SER A 88 -10.16 1.01 22.69
CA SER A 88 -11.40 1.78 22.55
C SER A 88 -11.41 2.99 23.49
N GLN A 89 -11.83 4.14 22.95
CA GLN A 89 -12.14 5.36 23.69
C GLN A 89 -13.56 5.81 23.34
N GLN A 90 -14.01 6.94 23.88
CA GLN A 90 -15.34 7.45 23.58
C GLN A 90 -15.42 7.86 22.10
N GLY A 91 -16.13 7.05 21.29
CA GLY A 91 -16.45 7.34 19.89
C GLY A 91 -15.62 6.62 18.82
N PHE A 92 -14.51 5.95 19.16
CA PHE A 92 -13.71 5.16 18.21
C PHE A 92 -12.77 4.17 18.92
N SER A 93 -12.17 3.26 18.15
CA SER A 93 -11.09 2.37 18.61
C SER A 93 -9.79 2.71 17.89
N HIS A 94 -8.66 2.62 18.60
CA HIS A 94 -7.34 2.84 17.98
C HIS A 94 -7.02 1.79 16.91
N ILE A 95 -7.53 0.56 17.08
CA ILE A 95 -7.21 -0.59 16.23
C ILE A 95 -8.50 -1.35 15.92
N ALA A 96 -8.65 -1.75 14.65
CA ALA A 96 -9.58 -2.79 14.23
C ALA A 96 -8.78 -3.94 13.58
N ARG A 97 -8.84 -5.12 14.18
CA ARG A 97 -8.20 -6.35 13.70
C ARG A 97 -9.28 -7.24 13.09
N THR A 98 -9.16 -7.55 11.80
CA THR A 98 -10.11 -8.40 11.08
C THR A 98 -9.38 -9.59 10.51
N THR A 99 -9.76 -10.80 10.94
CA THR A 99 -9.16 -12.06 10.53
C THR A 99 -10.13 -12.84 9.66
N ALA A 100 -9.66 -13.28 8.49
CA ALA A 100 -10.35 -14.19 7.60
C ALA A 100 -9.31 -14.95 6.76
N ASN A 101 -9.55 -16.22 6.48
CA ASN A 101 -8.74 -17.01 5.53
C ASN A 101 -7.25 -17.11 5.88
N GLY A 102 -6.92 -17.25 7.16
CA GLY A 102 -5.53 -17.31 7.60
C GLY A 102 -4.79 -15.97 7.46
N VAL A 103 -5.50 -14.87 7.24
CA VAL A 103 -4.93 -13.52 7.11
C VAL A 103 -5.63 -12.59 8.09
N THR A 104 -4.83 -11.78 8.77
CA THR A 104 -5.31 -10.70 9.63
C THR A 104 -4.98 -9.36 9.00
N THR A 105 -6.00 -8.57 8.70
CA THR A 105 -5.85 -7.16 8.33
C THR A 105 -6.04 -6.28 9.56
N ILE A 106 -5.08 -5.40 9.82
CA ILE A 106 -5.06 -4.50 10.96
C ILE A 106 -5.21 -3.07 10.43
N ARG A 107 -6.28 -2.40 10.86
CA ARG A 107 -6.53 -0.99 10.55
C ARG A 107 -6.25 -0.15 11.79
N ILE A 108 -5.37 0.82 11.63
CA ILE A 108 -4.98 1.75 12.69
C ILE A 108 -5.67 3.09 12.43
N SER A 109 -6.45 3.55 13.41
CA SER A 109 -7.05 4.89 13.38
C SER A 109 -5.96 5.98 13.36
N GLY A 110 -6.31 7.17 12.90
CA GLY A 110 -5.38 8.30 12.80
C GLY A 110 -4.60 8.56 14.10
N GLN A 111 -3.28 8.48 14.00
CA GLN A 111 -2.34 8.79 15.06
C GLN A 111 -1.80 10.20 14.88
N VAL A 112 -1.79 10.96 15.96
CA VAL A 112 -1.46 12.39 15.96
C VAL A 112 -0.17 12.65 16.74
N GLY A 113 0.36 13.87 16.62
CA GLY A 113 1.57 14.32 17.30
C GLY A 113 1.45 14.59 18.81
N MET A 114 0.68 13.76 19.51
CA MET A 114 0.47 13.83 20.96
C MET A 114 0.82 12.47 21.57
N ALA A 115 1.75 12.45 22.53
CA ALA A 115 2.13 11.22 23.21
C ALA A 115 0.96 10.69 24.07
N ASP A 116 0.90 9.38 24.28
CA ASP A 116 -0.11 8.78 25.16
C ASP A 116 -0.02 9.40 26.57
N GLY A 117 -1.15 9.89 27.08
CA GLY A 117 -1.24 10.53 28.39
C GLY A 117 -0.73 11.98 28.45
N ALA A 118 -0.29 12.57 27.33
CA ALA A 118 0.06 13.98 27.28
C ALA A 118 -1.19 14.87 27.24
N ASP A 119 -1.13 16.04 27.88
CA ASP A 119 -2.21 17.03 27.88
C ASP A 119 -2.27 17.85 26.58
N ALA A 120 -1.18 17.90 25.81
CA ALA A 120 -1.08 18.68 24.60
C ALA A 120 -0.14 18.03 23.55
N PRO A 121 -0.33 18.31 22.25
CA PRO A 121 0.60 17.93 21.20
C PRO A 121 1.99 18.56 21.36
N ALA A 122 2.99 17.98 20.70
CA ALA A 122 4.32 18.59 20.63
C ALA A 122 4.31 19.94 19.89
N ALA A 123 5.32 20.77 20.14
CA ALA A 123 5.34 22.16 19.70
C ALA A 123 5.59 22.32 18.19
N THR A 124 6.42 21.44 17.61
CA THR A 124 6.83 21.56 16.21
C THR A 124 6.28 20.44 15.35
N LEU A 125 6.15 20.68 14.03
CA LEU A 125 5.75 19.64 13.08
C LEU A 125 6.72 18.44 13.09
N ALA A 126 8.01 18.68 13.25
CA ALA A 126 9.01 17.62 13.30
C ALA A 126 8.76 16.67 14.48
N GLU A 127 8.60 17.22 15.69
CA GLU A 127 8.30 16.43 16.89
C GLU A 127 6.92 15.75 16.78
N GLN A 128 5.91 16.47 16.30
CA GLN A 128 4.58 15.88 16.10
C GLN A 128 4.61 14.72 15.10
N ALA A 129 5.38 14.83 14.01
CA ALA A 129 5.51 13.77 13.03
C ALA A 129 6.24 12.54 13.60
N GLU A 130 7.34 12.73 14.33
CA GLU A 130 8.03 11.62 15.00
C GLU A 130 7.11 10.92 16.00
N ILE A 131 6.33 11.66 16.78
CA ILE A 131 5.36 11.11 17.73
C ILE A 131 4.22 10.38 17.00
N ALA A 132 3.66 10.97 15.94
CA ALA A 132 2.57 10.35 15.18
C ALA A 132 2.98 8.99 14.59
N PHE A 133 4.16 8.92 13.96
CA PHE A 133 4.69 7.65 13.45
C PHE A 133 5.07 6.69 14.58
N SER A 134 5.60 7.17 15.71
CA SER A 134 5.91 6.29 16.84
C SER A 134 4.65 5.70 17.47
N ASN A 135 3.59 6.50 17.58
CA ASN A 135 2.28 6.05 18.02
C ASN A 135 1.70 5.03 17.04
N LEU A 136 1.82 5.26 15.73
CA LEU A 136 1.43 4.30 14.70
C LEU A 136 2.11 2.94 14.89
N VAL A 137 3.43 2.93 15.06
CA VAL A 137 4.19 1.69 15.32
C VAL A 137 3.69 1.00 16.59
N LYS A 138 3.52 1.74 17.70
CA LYS A 138 2.97 1.18 18.94
C LYS A 138 1.60 0.53 18.74
N ARG A 139 0.71 1.13 17.94
CA ARG A 139 -0.63 0.54 17.68
C ARG A 139 -0.55 -0.73 16.83
N VAL A 140 0.37 -0.77 15.87
CA VAL A 140 0.65 -1.98 15.08
C VAL A 140 1.20 -3.09 15.98
N GLU A 141 2.13 -2.77 16.88
CA GLU A 141 2.69 -3.70 17.88
C GLU A 141 1.62 -4.21 18.86
N GLN A 142 0.75 -3.32 19.36
CA GLN A 142 -0.40 -3.69 20.19
C GLN A 142 -1.37 -4.66 19.49
N ALA A 143 -1.39 -4.67 18.16
CA ALA A 143 -2.20 -5.59 17.36
C ALA A 143 -1.49 -6.92 17.05
N GLY A 144 -0.27 -7.14 17.55
CA GLY A 144 0.54 -8.33 17.32
C GLY A 144 1.30 -8.32 15.98
N ALA A 145 1.52 -7.15 15.39
CA ALA A 145 2.28 -6.97 14.16
C ALA A 145 3.50 -6.05 14.38
N SER A 146 4.25 -5.78 13.33
CA SER A 146 5.42 -4.90 13.35
C SER A 146 5.32 -3.82 12.26
N ALA A 147 6.21 -2.82 12.31
CA ALA A 147 6.28 -1.79 11.27
C ALA A 147 6.49 -2.37 9.86
N GLU A 148 7.16 -3.52 9.73
CA GLU A 148 7.38 -4.21 8.45
C GLU A 148 6.09 -4.72 7.82
N ASP A 149 5.07 -5.01 8.63
CA ASP A 149 3.77 -5.53 8.19
C ASP A 149 2.84 -4.42 7.67
N ILE A 150 3.24 -3.15 7.82
CA ILE A 150 2.51 -2.01 7.25
C ILE A 150 2.55 -2.12 5.73
N VAL A 151 1.37 -2.16 5.11
CA VAL A 151 1.24 -2.22 3.64
C VAL A 151 0.90 -0.87 3.05
N LYS A 152 0.24 0.00 3.83
CA LYS A 152 -0.13 1.35 3.39
C LYS A 152 -0.23 2.35 4.53
N THR A 153 0.22 3.58 4.29
CA THR A 153 -0.08 4.75 5.13
C THR A 153 -0.88 5.81 4.36
N THR A 154 -1.63 6.62 5.12
CA THR A 154 -2.20 7.90 4.67
C THR A 154 -1.72 8.97 5.66
N VAL A 155 -1.15 10.05 5.14
CA VAL A 155 -0.57 11.14 5.92
C VAL A 155 -1.33 12.43 5.60
N PHE A 156 -1.92 13.05 6.63
CA PHE A 156 -2.60 14.33 6.53
C PHE A 156 -1.72 15.42 7.15
N ILE A 157 -1.41 16.47 6.39
CA ILE A 157 -0.56 17.57 6.84
C ILE A 157 -1.35 18.87 6.75
N LYS A 158 -1.45 19.58 7.87
CA LYS A 158 -2.15 20.87 7.93
C LYS A 158 -1.38 21.93 7.14
N ASP A 159 -2.09 22.59 6.22
CA ASP A 159 -1.56 23.64 5.34
C ASP A 159 -0.27 23.18 4.62
N ILE A 160 -0.33 22.04 3.94
CA ILE A 160 0.84 21.37 3.36
C ILE A 160 1.63 22.28 2.40
N ASP A 161 2.94 22.20 2.49
CA ASP A 161 3.90 22.84 1.59
C ASP A 161 5.15 21.95 1.39
N PRO A 162 6.06 22.26 0.45
CA PRO A 162 7.24 21.43 0.21
C PRO A 162 8.19 21.25 1.40
N GLU A 163 8.30 22.24 2.30
CA GLU A 163 9.16 22.16 3.49
C GLU A 163 8.58 21.21 4.53
N LYS A 164 7.27 21.28 4.74
CA LYS A 164 6.54 20.34 5.61
C LYS A 164 6.63 18.91 5.09
N VAL A 165 6.53 18.72 3.77
CA VAL A 165 6.70 17.38 3.15
C VAL A 165 8.07 16.80 3.47
N GLN A 166 9.15 17.59 3.34
CA GLN A 166 10.49 17.13 3.69
C GLN A 166 10.63 16.83 5.19
N THR A 167 10.04 17.68 6.04
CA THR A 167 10.08 17.53 7.50
C THR A 167 9.43 16.23 7.94
N VAL A 168 8.20 15.98 7.47
CA VAL A 168 7.47 14.74 7.77
C VAL A 168 8.16 13.53 7.15
N GLY A 169 8.76 13.68 5.96
CA GLY A 169 9.47 12.58 5.29
C GLY A 169 10.71 12.11 6.07
N ARG A 170 11.46 13.05 6.66
CA ARG A 170 12.59 12.72 7.56
C ARG A 170 12.11 11.99 8.81
N ALA A 171 11.01 12.43 9.42
CA ALA A 171 10.42 11.76 10.58
C ALA A 171 9.95 10.33 10.23
N GLN A 172 9.25 10.17 9.10
CA GLN A 172 8.81 8.85 8.62
C GLN A 172 10.01 7.91 8.42
N ALA A 173 11.05 8.37 7.71
CA ALA A 173 12.23 7.56 7.44
C ALA A 173 12.97 7.16 8.74
N LYS A 174 13.08 8.09 9.69
CA LYS A 174 13.71 7.85 11.00
C LYS A 174 12.96 6.82 11.83
N VAL A 175 11.64 6.89 11.85
CA VAL A 175 10.82 6.03 12.73
C VAL A 175 10.54 4.67 12.09
N LEU A 176 10.11 4.64 10.82
CA LEU A 176 9.69 3.39 10.18
C LEU A 176 10.85 2.55 9.65
N GLN A 177 11.92 3.20 9.15
CA GLN A 177 13.13 2.51 8.64
C GLN A 177 12.87 1.40 7.61
N LEU A 178 11.81 1.53 6.81
CA LEU A 178 11.37 0.49 5.87
C LEU A 178 12.07 0.58 4.51
N ASP A 179 12.57 -0.56 4.04
CA ASP A 179 13.08 -0.75 2.68
C ASP A 179 12.54 -2.09 2.12
N PRO A 180 11.82 -2.10 0.98
CA PRO A 180 11.40 -0.94 0.17
C PRO A 180 10.36 -0.06 0.88
N PRO A 181 10.20 1.21 0.49
CA PRO A 181 9.13 2.04 1.01
C PRO A 181 7.75 1.44 0.70
N ARG A 182 6.83 1.56 1.66
CA ARG A 182 5.45 1.06 1.54
C ARG A 182 4.56 2.05 0.79
N ALA A 183 3.39 1.61 0.34
CA ALA A 183 2.44 2.48 -0.33
C ALA A 183 2.03 3.65 0.59
N ALA A 184 2.00 4.88 0.06
CA ALA A 184 1.68 6.06 0.86
C ALA A 184 0.81 7.04 0.06
N THR A 185 -0.09 7.74 0.75
CA THR A 185 -0.80 8.91 0.23
C THR A 185 -0.56 10.09 1.15
N TRP A 186 -0.26 11.25 0.60
CA TRP A 186 0.01 12.48 1.36
C TRP A 186 -0.99 13.54 0.93
N VAL A 187 -1.74 14.09 1.89
CA VAL A 187 -2.84 15.01 1.63
C VAL A 187 -2.68 16.27 2.46
N GLY A 188 -2.80 17.42 1.80
CA GLY A 188 -2.95 18.70 2.48
C GLY A 188 -4.36 18.87 3.01
N VAL A 189 -4.48 19.25 4.28
CA VAL A 189 -5.77 19.54 4.92
C VAL A 189 -5.76 20.95 5.52
N THR A 190 -6.95 21.54 5.66
CA THR A 190 -7.10 22.87 6.28
C THR A 190 -7.12 22.81 7.81
N GLY A 191 -7.27 21.63 8.38
CA GLY A 191 -7.33 21.43 9.83
C GLY A 191 -7.45 19.95 10.20
N LEU A 192 -7.24 19.69 11.48
CA LEU A 192 -7.38 18.39 12.15
C LEU A 192 -8.33 18.55 13.35
N VAL A 193 -8.61 17.47 14.08
CA VAL A 193 -9.58 17.46 15.18
C VAL A 193 -9.29 18.51 16.27
N PHE A 194 -8.01 18.80 16.53
CA PHE A 194 -7.59 19.90 17.40
C PHE A 194 -6.80 20.94 16.61
N PRO A 195 -7.02 22.25 16.85
CA PRO A 195 -6.33 23.31 16.11
C PRO A 195 -4.79 23.28 16.20
N SER A 196 -4.25 22.77 17.31
CA SER A 196 -2.81 22.63 17.60
C SER A 196 -2.15 21.44 16.91
N LEU A 197 -2.92 20.52 16.32
CA LEU A 197 -2.39 19.42 15.55
C LEU A 197 -1.98 19.87 14.15
N LEU A 198 -0.81 19.39 13.71
CA LEU A 198 -0.20 19.72 12.43
C LEU A 198 -0.15 18.51 11.48
N ILE A 199 -0.24 17.30 12.04
CA ILE A 199 -0.17 16.04 11.30
C ILE A 199 -1.05 14.96 11.94
N GLU A 200 -1.62 14.11 11.09
CA GLU A 200 -2.28 12.87 11.45
C GLU A 200 -1.87 11.76 10.46
N VAL A 201 -1.63 10.55 10.95
CA VAL A 201 -1.20 9.40 10.14
C VAL A 201 -2.02 8.17 10.48
N GLU A 202 -2.63 7.54 9.48
CA GLU A 202 -3.28 6.23 9.61
C GLU A 202 -2.51 5.17 8.82
N ALA A 203 -2.76 3.90 9.15
CA ALA A 203 -2.13 2.80 8.44
C ALA A 203 -3.02 1.55 8.36
N THR A 204 -2.72 0.74 7.36
CA THR A 204 -3.15 -0.66 7.28
C THR A 204 -1.92 -1.54 7.32
N ALA A 205 -1.95 -2.56 8.18
CA ALA A 205 -0.98 -3.65 8.23
C ALA A 205 -1.66 -4.99 7.95
N VAL A 206 -0.89 -5.98 7.49
CA VAL A 206 -1.40 -7.32 7.17
C VAL A 206 -0.41 -8.36 7.65
N VAL A 207 -0.89 -9.36 8.40
CA VAL A 207 -0.11 -10.50 8.88
C VAL A 207 -0.84 -11.81 8.62
N ALA A 208 -0.12 -12.93 8.67
CA ALA A 208 -0.77 -14.24 8.76
C ALA A 208 -1.57 -14.33 10.07
N ALA A 209 -2.72 -15.00 10.05
CA ALA A 209 -3.42 -15.34 11.27
C ALA A 209 -2.67 -16.47 11.99
N GLU A 210 -2.63 -16.39 13.32
CA GLU A 210 -2.18 -17.49 14.19
C GLU A 210 -3.16 -18.65 14.18
#